data_AF-A0A2E9JBA8-F1
#
_entry.id   AF-A0A2E9JBA8-F1
#
_cell.length_a   1.000
_cell.length_b   1.000
_cell.length_c   1.000
_cell.angle_alpha   90.00
_cell.angle_beta   90.00
_cell.angle_gamma   90.00
#
_symmetry.space_group_name_H-M   'P 1'
#
loop_
_entity.id
_entity.type
_entity.pdbx_description
1 polymer ?
#
loop_
_entity_poly.entity_id
_entity_poly.type
_entity_poly.pdbx_seq_one_letter_code
_entity_poly.pdbx_strand_id
1 'polypeptide(L)'
;MNKIQTEDPRFVRDMHSKALLSTDREALNRHRLERMAAKKHQEEVDAARAAAAENHEQIMQLRSTVDKIEELLNRVIEKDNNGS
;
A
#
# COMPACT_ATOMS: atom_id res chain seq x y z
N MET A 1 20.14 32.55 -10.37
CA MET A 1 19.97 31.51 -11.42
C MET A 1 19.62 32.24 -12.70
N ASN A 2 20.61 32.52 -13.54
CA ASN A 2 20.42 33.35 -14.72
C ASN A 2 19.87 32.48 -15.86
N LYS A 3 18.71 32.88 -16.39
CA LYS A 3 17.92 32.13 -17.35
C LYS A 3 17.56 33.05 -18.52
N ILE A 4 17.62 32.54 -19.74
CA ILE A 4 17.29 33.30 -20.96
C ILE A 4 16.00 32.71 -21.55
N GLN A 5 15.00 33.55 -21.76
CA GLN A 5 13.79 33.18 -22.49
C GLN A 5 14.15 32.87 -23.93
N THR A 6 13.80 31.68 -24.41
CA THR A 6 13.98 31.32 -25.83
C THR A 6 12.89 31.94 -26.70
N GLU A 7 13.09 31.88 -28.03
CA GLU A 7 12.11 32.33 -29.02
C GLU A 7 10.73 31.67 -28.83
N ASP A 8 10.70 30.41 -28.39
CA ASP A 8 9.49 29.75 -27.89
C ASP A 8 9.28 30.06 -26.39
N PRO A 9 8.14 30.69 -25.99
CA PRO A 9 7.78 31.00 -24.60
C PRO A 9 7.73 29.78 -23.65
N ARG A 10 7.55 28.58 -24.20
CA ARG A 10 7.40 27.31 -23.44
C ARG A 10 8.72 26.77 -22.91
N PHE A 11 9.84 27.36 -23.32
CA PHE A 11 11.16 26.93 -22.90
C PHE A 11 11.98 28.08 -22.36
N VAL A 12 12.86 27.77 -21.43
CA VAL A 12 13.83 28.71 -20.88
C VAL A 12 15.18 28.02 -20.89
N ARG A 13 16.20 28.70 -21.42
CA ARG A 13 17.55 28.17 -21.48
C ARG A 13 18.33 28.58 -20.23
N ASP A 14 18.86 27.61 -19.51
CA ASP A 14 19.84 27.88 -18.46
C ASP A 14 21.14 28.43 -19.06
N MET A 15 21.70 29.51 -18.50
CA MET A 15 22.86 30.17 -19.12
C MET A 15 24.15 29.36 -19.05
N HIS A 16 24.34 28.57 -18.00
CA HIS A 16 25.60 27.88 -17.76
C HIS A 16 25.63 26.50 -18.38
N SER A 17 24.55 25.74 -18.19
CA SER A 17 24.43 24.39 -18.72
C SER A 17 23.92 24.35 -20.17
N LYS A 18 23.39 25.47 -20.70
CA LYS A 18 22.68 25.55 -21.99
C LYS A 18 21.50 24.58 -22.10
N ALA A 19 21.06 23.98 -20.99
CA ALA A 19 19.93 23.07 -20.97
C ALA A 19 18.63 23.82 -21.25
N LEU A 20 17.77 23.25 -22.11
CA LEU A 20 16.40 23.70 -22.32
C LEU A 20 15.54 23.19 -21.16
N LEU A 21 15.04 24.11 -20.34
CA LEU A 21 14.11 23.81 -19.26
C LEU A 21 12.69 24.11 -19.76
N SER A 22 11.79 23.14 -19.73
CA SER A 22 10.39 23.39 -20.05
C SER A 22 9.77 24.29 -18.97
N THR A 23 9.11 25.38 -19.37
CA THR A 23 8.27 26.20 -18.50
C THR A 23 6.84 25.65 -18.38
N ASP A 24 6.58 24.49 -18.97
CA ASP A 24 5.27 23.82 -18.96
C ASP A 24 4.83 23.47 -17.53
N ARG A 25 4.22 24.47 -16.90
CA ARG A 25 3.64 24.42 -15.57
C ARG A 25 2.58 23.33 -15.48
N GLU A 26 1.91 23.00 -16.57
CA GLU A 26 0.91 21.93 -16.62
C GLU A 26 1.58 20.56 -16.52
N ALA A 27 2.66 20.31 -17.29
CA ALA A 27 3.44 19.08 -17.16
C ALA A 27 4.00 18.89 -15.73
N LEU A 28 4.55 19.96 -15.15
CA LEU A 28 5.08 19.91 -13.78
C LEU A 28 3.98 19.66 -12.73
N ASN A 29 2.81 20.29 -12.89
CA ASN A 29 1.67 20.05 -12.01
C ASN A 29 1.12 18.63 -12.17
N ARG A 30 1.03 18.10 -13.38
CA ARG A 30 0.64 16.70 -13.65
C ARG A 30 1.57 15.72 -12.96
N HIS A 31 2.89 15.88 -13.13
CA HIS A 31 3.87 15.03 -12.45
C HIS A 31 3.77 15.11 -10.92
N ARG A 32 3.50 16.31 -10.36
CA ARG A 32 3.26 16.47 -8.92
C ARG A 32 2.00 15.72 -8.46
N LEU A 33 0.91 15.82 -9.21
CA LEU A 33 -0.34 15.10 -8.93
C LEU A 33 -0.14 13.59 -9.01
N GLU A 34 0.55 13.09 -10.04
CA GLU A 34 0.88 11.67 -10.20
C GLU A 34 1.72 11.15 -9.02
N ARG A 35 2.73 11.91 -8.59
CA ARG A 35 3.51 11.55 -7.39
C ARG A 35 2.66 11.49 -6.12
N MET A 36 1.74 12.43 -5.93
CA MET A 36 0.84 12.43 -4.78
C MET A 36 -0.13 11.24 -4.83
N ALA A 37 -0.67 10.93 -5.99
CA ALA A 37 -1.54 9.77 -6.20
C ALA A 37 -0.80 8.45 -5.94
N ALA A 38 0.43 8.31 -6.43
CA ALA A 38 1.27 7.15 -6.17
C ALA A 38 1.58 6.98 -4.68
N LYS A 39 1.87 8.08 -3.97
CA LYS A 39 2.08 8.06 -2.51
C LYS A 39 0.83 7.61 -1.77
N LYS A 40 -0.33 8.17 -2.12
CA LYS A 40 -1.63 7.79 -1.52
C LYS A 40 -1.96 6.32 -1.78
N HIS A 41 -1.74 5.84 -3.00
CA HIS A 41 -1.94 4.44 -3.33
C HIS A 41 -1.01 3.52 -2.52
N GLN A 42 0.25 3.91 -2.32
CA GLN A 42 1.17 3.16 -1.47
C GLN A 42 0.68 3.08 -0.03
N GLU A 43 0.24 4.21 0.53
CA GLU A 43 -0.33 4.27 1.89
C GLU A 43 -1.58 3.37 2.03
N GLU A 44 -2.45 3.35 1.01
CA GLU A 44 -3.63 2.48 0.97
C GLU A 44 -3.25 0.99 0.92
N VAL A 45 -2.24 0.63 0.11
CA VAL A 45 -1.72 -0.74 0.03
C VAL A 45 -1.11 -1.17 1.36
N ASP A 46 -0.33 -0.30 1.99
CA ASP A 46 0.31 -0.60 3.28
C ASP A 46 -0.74 -0.80 4.39
N ALA A 47 -1.79 0.04 4.42
CA ALA A 47 -2.91 -0.11 5.33
C ALA A 47 -3.69 -1.42 5.09
N ALA A 48 -3.97 -1.75 3.83
CA ALA A 48 -4.64 -3.01 3.48
C ALA A 48 -3.81 -4.23 3.90
N ARG A 49 -2.48 -4.15 3.74
CA ARG A 49 -1.57 -5.22 4.15
C ARG A 49 -1.54 -5.41 5.66
N ALA A 50 -1.55 -4.33 6.43
CA ALA A 50 -1.62 -4.38 7.88
C ALA A 50 -2.93 -5.03 8.36
N ALA A 51 -4.07 -4.62 7.80
CA ALA A 51 -5.37 -5.21 8.11
C ALA A 51 -5.44 -6.70 7.73
N ALA A 52 -4.85 -7.10 6.60
CA ALA A 52 -4.78 -8.50 6.21
C ALA A 52 -3.95 -9.34 7.18
N ALA A 53 -2.85 -8.79 7.72
CA ALA A 53 -2.04 -9.48 8.72
C ALA A 53 -2.80 -9.66 10.04
N GLU A 54 -3.50 -8.62 10.51
CA GLU A 54 -4.34 -8.70 11.71
C GLU A 54 -5.46 -9.73 11.56
N ASN A 55 -6.18 -9.69 10.42
CA ASN A 55 -7.23 -10.66 10.12
C ASN A 55 -6.68 -12.10 10.08
N HIS A 56 -5.48 -12.29 9.53
CA HIS A 56 -4.83 -13.60 9.51
C HIS A 56 -4.56 -14.13 10.91
N GLU A 57 -4.08 -13.28 11.81
CA GLU A 57 -3.85 -13.64 13.21
C GLU A 57 -5.16 -14.01 13.92
N GLN A 58 -6.22 -13.24 13.74
CA GLN A 58 -7.54 -13.54 14.29
C GLN A 58 -8.09 -14.88 13.78
N ILE A 59 -7.93 -15.16 12.49
CA ILE A 59 -8.34 -16.46 11.90
C ILE A 59 -7.54 -17.62 12.52
N MET A 60 -6.24 -17.44 12.76
CA MET A 60 -5.43 -18.47 13.41
C MET A 60 -5.86 -18.73 14.86
N GLN A 61 -6.21 -17.69 15.60
CA GLN A 61 -6.76 -17.83 16.95
C GLN A 61 -8.10 -18.58 16.93
N LEU A 62 -9.01 -18.20 16.02
CA LEU A 62 -10.30 -18.87 15.86
C LEU A 62 -10.15 -20.34 15.50
N ARG A 63 -9.24 -20.65 14.57
CA ARG A 63 -8.92 -22.02 14.20
C ARG A 63 -8.45 -22.82 15.42
N SER A 64 -7.53 -22.27 16.23
CA SER A 64 -7.07 -22.94 17.45
C SER A 64 -8.19 -23.20 18.45
N THR A 65 -9.15 -22.28 18.61
CA THR A 65 -10.32 -22.52 19.46
C THR A 65 -11.25 -23.59 18.92
N VAL A 66 -11.46 -23.63 17.59
CA VAL A 66 -12.26 -24.69 16.96
C VAL A 66 -11.60 -26.04 17.15
N ASP A 67 -10.29 -26.16 16.89
CA ASP A 67 -9.53 -27.40 17.08
C ASP A 67 -9.65 -27.91 18.53
N LYS A 68 -9.57 -27.01 19.53
CA LYS A 68 -9.77 -27.37 20.95
C LYS A 68 -11.19 -27.85 21.25
N ILE A 69 -12.20 -27.23 20.65
CA ILE A 69 -13.60 -27.66 20.82
C ILE A 69 -13.78 -29.06 20.23
N GLU A 70 -13.24 -29.32 19.04
CA GLU A 70 -13.27 -30.64 18.40
C GLU A 70 -12.61 -31.70 19.27
N GLU A 71 -11.42 -31.42 19.83
CA GLU A 71 -10.76 -32.32 20.77
C GLU A 71 -11.61 -32.64 22.01
N LEU A 72 -12.24 -31.62 22.61
CA LEU A 72 -13.09 -31.81 23.79
C LEU A 72 -14.32 -32.64 23.46
N LEU A 73 -14.96 -32.39 22.30
CA LEU A 73 -16.11 -33.17 21.84
C LEU A 73 -15.73 -34.64 21.63
N ASN A 74 -14.60 -34.91 20.99
CA ASN A 74 -14.12 -36.28 20.79
C ASN A 74 -13.87 -36.99 22.13
N ARG A 75 -13.27 -36.31 23.11
CA ARG A 75 -13.08 -36.90 24.46
C ARG A 75 -14.38 -37.21 25.18
N VAL A 76 -15.41 -36.38 25.00
CA VAL A 76 -16.74 -36.65 25.58
C VAL A 76 -17.35 -37.90 24.93
N ILE A 77 -17.31 -37.99 23.60
CA ILE A 77 -17.81 -39.15 22.85
C ILE A 77 -17.07 -40.44 23.26
N GLU A 78 -15.74 -40.39 23.38
CA GLU A 78 -14.93 -41.52 23.85
C GLU A 78 -15.28 -41.95 25.28
N LYS A 79 -15.54 -40.99 26.18
CA LYS A 79 -15.97 -41.29 27.55
C LYS A 79 -17.36 -41.94 27.59
N ASP A 80 -18.31 -41.42 26.81
CA ASP A 80 -19.67 -41.98 26.74
C ASP A 80 -19.64 -43.42 26.19
N ASN A 81 -18.78 -43.68 25.20
CA ASN A 81 -18.60 -45.01 24.61
C ASN A 81 -17.88 -46.01 25.53
N ASN A 82 -17.01 -45.55 26.43
CA ASN A 82 -16.28 -46.40 27.38
C ASN A 82 -16.98 -46.51 28.76
N GLY A 83 -18.05 -45.74 29.00
CA GLY A 83 -18.80 -45.67 30.25
C GLY A 83 -20.18 -46.34 30.22
N SER A 84 -20.57 -46.94 29.10
CA SER A 84 -21.67 -47.91 28.97
C SER A 84 -21.12 -49.33 28.88
#